data_AF-A0A257WBZ7-F1
#
_entry.id   AF-A0A257WBZ7-F1
#
_cell.length_a   1.000
_cell.length_b   1.000
_cell.length_c   1.000
_cell.angle_alpha   90.00
_cell.angle_beta   90.00
_cell.angle_gamma   90.00
#
_symmetry.space_group_name_H-M   'P 1'
#
loop_
_entity.id
_entity.type
_entity.pdbx_description
1 polymer ?
#
loop_
_entity_poly.entity_id
_entity_poly.type
_entity_poly.pdbx_seq_one_letter_code
_entity_poly.pdbx_strand_id
1 'polypeptide(L)'
;MLNRPQHNWSLSDRSTSGSDRPDGTPSPRMLMLFVVMTLPLLGIAGRLCLLQVHLQTDYVAPFSHTRGVIEELPAREGRILAADGTVLADDLPIYDLLMHYRWFEEPVDRSWLRRKAWERLSRSERRQSTAVVAAEQQVLVERQKLWSDLAELCGRSPHELANVTREIQIRVERIFEAVSARRAAAQATSIATVSTTSQDSAWLTWWNQVTAELSQPPERHSDEPLVIQEQEEYHVIWSHVAEDVATTIAAHPERFPGVKVRTHSSRVYPQRDLAAHILGARTPRRSDESVGASESRDGE
;
A
#
# COMPACT_ATOMS: atom_id res chain seq x y z
N MET A 1 -28.49 -61.10 -51.44
CA MET A 1 -28.38 -59.69 -51.86
C MET A 1 -26.90 -59.36 -51.99
N LEU A 2 -26.36 -59.39 -53.21
CA LEU A 2 -24.94 -59.15 -53.48
C LEU A 2 -24.71 -57.66 -53.75
N ASN A 3 -23.88 -57.04 -52.91
CA ASN A 3 -23.48 -55.65 -52.99
C ASN A 3 -22.30 -55.52 -53.97
N ARG A 4 -22.51 -54.89 -55.14
CA ARG A 4 -21.45 -54.55 -56.10
C ARG A 4 -21.20 -53.04 -56.04
N PRO A 5 -19.99 -52.57 -55.71
CA PRO A 5 -19.64 -51.16 -55.92
C PRO A 5 -19.25 -50.94 -57.39
N GLN A 6 -19.99 -50.05 -58.07
CA GLN A 6 -19.65 -49.57 -59.41
C GLN A 6 -18.53 -48.53 -59.31
N HIS A 7 -17.45 -48.78 -60.03
CA HIS A 7 -16.26 -47.94 -60.12
C HIS A 7 -16.40 -47.06 -61.36
N ASN A 8 -16.96 -45.85 -61.20
CA ASN A 8 -16.99 -44.83 -62.26
C ASN A 8 -15.85 -43.83 -62.02
N TRP A 9 -14.69 -44.13 -62.59
CA TRP A 9 -13.64 -43.14 -62.80
C TRP A 9 -13.73 -42.67 -64.24
N SER A 10 -14.45 -41.58 -64.45
CA SER A 10 -14.42 -40.85 -65.71
C SER A 10 -13.07 -40.13 -65.83
N LEU A 11 -12.21 -40.68 -66.68
CA LEU A 11 -11.06 -39.99 -67.25
C LEU A 11 -11.59 -38.85 -68.13
N SER A 12 -11.56 -37.63 -67.61
CA SER A 12 -11.61 -36.43 -68.43
C SER A 12 -10.21 -35.87 -68.57
N ASP A 13 -9.72 -35.89 -69.82
CA ASP A 13 -8.52 -35.23 -70.29
C ASP A 13 -8.48 -33.76 -69.85
N ARG A 14 -7.34 -33.36 -69.29
CA ARG A 14 -6.94 -31.96 -69.19
C ARG A 14 -5.47 -31.83 -69.57
N SER A 15 -5.20 -31.78 -70.86
CA SER A 15 -3.98 -31.20 -71.41
C SER A 15 -4.14 -29.68 -71.46
N THR A 16 -3.32 -28.93 -70.72
CA THR A 16 -2.26 -28.04 -71.25
C THR A 16 -1.86 -26.94 -70.26
N SER A 17 -0.55 -26.85 -70.05
CA SER A 17 0.27 -25.66 -69.76
C SER A 17 -0.07 -24.78 -68.57
N GLY A 18 0.64 -25.04 -67.47
CA GLY A 18 0.96 -24.07 -66.42
C GLY A 18 2.15 -24.61 -65.65
N SER A 19 3.34 -24.09 -65.93
CA SER A 19 4.58 -24.43 -65.25
C SER A 19 4.51 -23.97 -63.79
N ASP A 20 4.01 -24.84 -62.92
CA ASP A 20 4.19 -24.69 -61.49
C ASP A 20 4.63 -26.04 -60.95
N ARG A 21 5.95 -26.20 -60.84
CA ARG A 21 6.58 -27.31 -60.12
C ARG A 21 6.83 -26.82 -58.69
N PRO A 22 5.97 -27.13 -57.70
CA PRO A 22 6.29 -26.75 -56.34
C PRO A 22 7.08 -27.85 -55.61
N ASP A 23 7.84 -28.74 -56.26
CA ASP A 23 8.57 -29.79 -55.51
C ASP A 23 9.95 -30.10 -56.09
N GLY A 24 10.97 -29.59 -55.39
CA GLY A 24 12.37 -29.91 -55.57
C GLY A 24 13.16 -29.44 -54.36
N THR A 25 13.32 -30.34 -53.38
CA THR A 25 13.90 -30.19 -52.03
C THR A 25 12.91 -29.78 -50.92
N PRO A 26 12.42 -30.72 -50.08
CA PRO A 26 11.61 -30.41 -48.90
C PRO A 26 12.44 -29.84 -47.73
N SER A 27 13.77 -29.95 -47.80
CA SER A 27 14.71 -29.48 -46.79
C SER A 27 14.65 -27.97 -46.50
N PRO A 28 14.62 -27.05 -47.48
CA PRO A 28 14.52 -25.61 -47.19
C PRO A 28 13.19 -25.22 -46.54
N ARG A 29 12.07 -25.89 -46.89
CA ARG A 29 10.76 -25.62 -46.28
C ARG A 29 10.70 -26.08 -44.83
N MET A 30 11.21 -27.29 -44.54
CA MET A 30 11.30 -27.78 -43.15
C MET A 30 12.25 -26.91 -42.31
N LEU A 31 13.37 -26.48 -42.88
CA LEU A 31 14.32 -25.60 -42.19
C LEU A 31 13.71 -24.22 -41.92
N MET A 32 12.97 -23.65 -42.87
CA MET A 32 12.24 -22.40 -42.65
C MET A 32 11.20 -22.53 -41.54
N LEU A 33 10.42 -23.62 -41.52
CA LEU A 33 9.42 -23.87 -40.48
C LEU A 33 10.07 -24.08 -39.11
N PHE A 34 11.21 -24.78 -39.07
CA PHE A 34 12.01 -24.94 -37.86
C PHE A 34 12.50 -23.59 -37.34
N VAL A 35 13.10 -22.75 -38.18
CA VAL A 35 13.58 -21.41 -37.80
C VAL A 35 12.43 -20.55 -37.26
N VAL A 36 11.30 -20.53 -37.95
CA VAL A 36 10.11 -19.77 -37.52
C VAL A 36 9.57 -20.23 -36.16
N MET A 37 9.66 -21.53 -35.83
CA MET A 37 9.31 -22.03 -34.50
C MET A 37 10.39 -21.80 -33.44
N THR A 38 11.66 -21.99 -33.76
CA THR A 38 12.74 -21.95 -32.77
C THR A 38 13.11 -20.54 -32.35
N LEU A 39 13.05 -19.58 -33.28
CA LEU A 39 13.44 -18.19 -33.04
C LEU A 39 12.62 -17.53 -31.91
N PRO A 40 11.27 -17.62 -31.87
CA PRO A 40 10.50 -17.07 -30.75
C PRO A 40 10.77 -17.81 -29.43
N LEU A 41 10.98 -19.13 -29.48
CA LEU A 41 11.31 -19.92 -28.29
C LEU A 41 12.65 -19.49 -27.68
N LEU A 42 13.65 -19.22 -28.53
CA LEU A 42 14.95 -18.72 -28.10
C LEU A 42 14.84 -17.33 -27.50
N GLY A 43 13.96 -16.47 -28.05
CA GLY A 43 13.65 -15.16 -27.49
C GLY A 43 13.04 -15.25 -26.08
N ILE A 44 12.07 -16.13 -25.88
CA ILE A 44 11.46 -16.39 -24.56
C ILE A 44 12.51 -16.94 -23.59
N ALA A 45 13.32 -17.91 -24.01
CA ALA A 45 14.39 -18.47 -23.17
C ALA A 45 15.44 -17.42 -22.78
N GLY A 46 15.82 -16.55 -23.72
CA GLY A 46 16.70 -15.41 -23.46
C GLY A 46 16.11 -14.44 -22.44
N ARG A 47 14.80 -14.14 -22.53
CA ARG A 47 14.10 -13.30 -21.55
C ARG A 47 14.04 -13.94 -20.17
N LEU A 48 13.76 -15.25 -20.09
CA LEU A 48 13.78 -15.98 -18.82
C LEU A 48 15.17 -15.93 -18.19
N CYS A 49 16.22 -16.13 -18.97
CA CYS A 49 17.61 -16.00 -18.51
C CYS A 49 17.90 -14.58 -18.02
N LEU A 50 17.50 -13.55 -18.76
CA LEU A 50 17.69 -12.15 -18.36
C LEU A 50 16.92 -11.81 -17.07
N LEU A 51 15.67 -12.25 -16.94
CA LEU A 51 14.88 -12.06 -15.72
C LEU A 51 15.48 -12.80 -14.52
N GLN A 52 15.94 -14.04 -14.72
CA GLN A 52 16.48 -14.88 -13.65
C GLN A 52 17.90 -14.48 -13.25
N VAL A 53 18.73 -13.99 -14.17
CA VAL A 53 20.15 -13.70 -13.88
C VAL A 53 20.39 -12.22 -13.58
N HIS A 54 19.77 -11.31 -14.34
CA HIS A 54 20.07 -9.87 -14.23
C HIS A 54 19.06 -9.12 -13.35
N LEU A 55 17.77 -9.42 -13.46
CA LEU A 55 16.75 -8.71 -12.70
C LEU A 55 16.43 -9.34 -11.33
N GLN A 56 16.86 -10.58 -11.07
CA GLN A 56 16.61 -11.22 -9.78
C GLN A 56 17.14 -10.40 -8.62
N THR A 57 18.31 -9.78 -8.75
CA THR A 57 18.89 -8.90 -7.73
C THR A 57 18.00 -7.69 -7.45
N ASP A 58 17.46 -7.06 -8.50
CA ASP A 58 16.59 -5.89 -8.35
C ASP A 58 15.22 -6.24 -7.76
N TYR A 59 14.71 -7.45 -8.04
CA TYR A 59 13.46 -7.93 -7.44
C TYR A 59 13.63 -8.37 -5.99
N VAL A 60 14.76 -8.97 -5.62
CA VAL A 60 15.02 -9.46 -4.25
C VAL A 60 15.50 -8.33 -3.34
N ALA A 61 16.22 -7.33 -3.86
CA ALA A 61 16.78 -6.25 -3.06
C ALA A 61 15.75 -5.54 -2.15
N PRO A 62 14.55 -5.14 -2.63
CA PRO A 62 13.54 -4.51 -1.76
C PRO A 62 13.00 -5.42 -0.66
N PHE A 63 13.02 -6.75 -0.83
CA PHE A 63 12.55 -7.71 0.17
C PHE A 63 13.66 -8.20 1.11
N SER A 64 14.93 -7.97 0.74
CA SER A 64 16.08 -8.32 1.58
C SER A 64 16.22 -7.38 2.79
N HIS A 65 15.65 -6.18 2.69
CA HIS A 65 15.60 -5.23 3.80
C HIS A 65 14.37 -5.52 4.68
N THR A 66 14.62 -6.09 5.85
CA THR A 66 13.60 -6.10 6.92
C THR A 66 13.33 -4.64 7.28
N ARG A 67 12.10 -4.16 7.09
CA ARG A 67 11.69 -2.83 7.54
C ARG A 67 11.66 -2.81 9.06
N GLY A 68 12.76 -2.37 9.66
CA GLY A 68 12.80 -2.05 11.09
C GLY A 68 12.15 -0.70 11.32
N VAL A 69 11.28 -0.60 12.31
CA VAL A 69 10.86 0.67 12.88
C VAL A 69 11.61 0.82 14.20
N ILE A 70 12.51 1.79 14.28
CA ILE A 70 13.19 2.14 15.53
C ILE A 70 12.24 3.07 16.28
N GLU A 71 11.68 2.60 17.39
CA GLU A 71 10.87 3.42 18.30
C GLU A 71 11.74 3.82 19.50
N GLU A 72 12.00 5.12 19.64
CA GLU A 72 12.71 5.65 20.80
C GLU A 72 11.76 5.63 22.02
N LEU A 73 12.09 4.81 23.02
CA LEU A 73 11.37 4.83 24.28
C LEU A 73 11.90 5.98 25.16
N PRO A 74 11.07 6.98 25.48
CA PRO A 74 11.55 8.11 26.28
C PRO A 74 11.96 7.64 27.67
N ALA A 75 13.13 8.09 28.11
CA ALA A 75 13.57 7.85 29.49
C ALA A 75 12.73 8.71 30.45
N ARG A 76 12.42 8.16 31.63
CA ARG A 76 11.79 8.94 32.70
C ARG A 76 12.75 9.99 33.21
N GLU A 77 12.35 11.24 33.18
CA GLU A 77 13.22 12.33 33.60
C GLU A 77 13.17 12.58 35.12
N GLY A 78 14.25 13.17 35.62
CA GLY A 78 14.39 13.50 37.03
C GLY A 78 13.49 14.67 37.46
N ARG A 79 13.09 14.63 38.73
CA ARG A 79 12.45 15.76 39.43
C ARG A 79 13.48 16.84 39.75
N ILE A 80 13.08 18.09 39.62
CA ILE A 80 13.90 19.23 40.07
C ILE A 80 13.39 19.65 41.44
N LEU A 81 14.29 19.65 42.42
CA LEU A 81 13.99 20.00 43.80
C LEU A 81 14.73 21.29 44.17
N ALA A 82 14.10 22.12 45.00
CA ALA A 82 14.78 23.21 45.69
C ALA A 82 15.66 22.66 46.84
N ALA A 83 16.48 23.53 47.44
CA ALA A 83 17.39 23.16 48.52
C ALA A 83 16.67 22.63 49.78
N ASP A 84 15.41 23.01 49.96
CA ASP A 84 14.51 22.56 51.02
C ASP A 84 13.78 21.23 50.69
N GLY A 85 13.99 20.68 49.48
CA GLY A 85 13.32 19.48 49.00
C GLY A 85 11.98 19.73 48.30
N THR A 86 11.55 20.98 48.16
CA THR A 86 10.30 21.34 47.48
C THR A 86 10.39 21.02 45.98
N VAL A 87 9.37 20.37 45.41
CA VAL A 87 9.33 20.02 43.99
C VAL A 87 9.09 21.27 43.15
N LEU A 88 10.09 21.64 42.35
CA LEU A 88 10.03 22.75 41.41
C LEU A 88 9.54 22.31 40.03
N ALA A 89 9.88 21.10 39.62
CA ALA A 89 9.45 20.52 38.35
C ALA A 89 9.33 18.98 38.46
N ASP A 90 8.23 18.43 37.96
CA ASP A 90 7.97 16.98 37.91
C ASP A 90 7.41 16.57 36.54
N ASP A 91 7.59 15.31 36.18
CA ASP A 91 7.05 14.72 34.96
C ASP A 91 5.82 13.89 35.29
N LEU A 92 4.66 14.33 34.80
CA LEU A 92 3.43 13.56 34.92
C LEU A 92 3.17 12.77 33.62
N PRO A 93 2.70 11.50 33.74
CA PRO A 93 2.25 10.76 32.57
C PRO A 93 0.99 11.42 32.01
N ILE A 94 1.00 11.60 30.70
CA ILE A 94 -0.11 12.08 29.91
C ILE A 94 -0.48 10.98 28.92
N TYR A 95 -1.78 10.74 28.83
CA TYR A 95 -2.35 9.75 27.94
C TYR A 95 -2.99 10.44 26.75
N ASP A 96 -2.64 9.99 25.56
CA ASP A 96 -3.31 10.35 24.31
C ASP A 96 -4.08 9.14 23.80
N LEU A 97 -5.28 9.41 23.26
CA LEU A 97 -6.06 8.41 22.57
C LEU A 97 -5.79 8.49 21.07
N LEU A 98 -5.40 7.36 20.49
CA LEU A 98 -5.17 7.21 19.07
C LEU A 98 -6.19 6.26 18.47
N MET A 99 -6.60 6.56 17.25
CA MET A 99 -7.46 5.69 16.47
C MET A 99 -6.86 5.48 15.08
N HIS A 100 -6.94 4.26 14.59
CA HIS A 100 -6.49 3.92 13.25
C HIS A 100 -7.41 4.56 12.21
N TYR A 101 -6.85 5.18 11.17
CA TYR A 101 -7.59 5.94 10.14
C TYR A 101 -8.85 5.24 9.61
N ARG A 102 -8.72 3.98 9.20
CA ARG A 102 -9.82 3.15 8.66
C ARG A 102 -11.05 2.97 9.57
N TRP A 103 -10.91 3.19 10.89
CA TRP A 103 -12.03 3.11 11.83
C TRP A 103 -12.86 4.39 11.91
N PHE A 104 -12.38 5.50 11.36
CA PHE A 104 -13.11 6.77 11.34
C PHE A 104 -13.33 7.39 9.96
N GLU A 105 -12.76 6.80 8.91
CA GLU A 105 -12.97 7.21 7.51
C GLU A 105 -14.46 7.24 7.11
N GLU A 106 -14.90 8.34 6.49
CA GLU A 106 -16.25 8.54 5.96
C GLU A 106 -16.23 9.08 4.51
N PRO A 107 -16.74 8.35 3.50
CA PRO A 107 -17.41 7.06 3.57
C PRO A 107 -16.43 5.90 3.81
N VAL A 108 -16.94 4.79 4.36
CA VAL A 108 -16.11 3.61 4.67
C VAL A 108 -15.52 3.03 3.40
N ASP A 109 -14.22 2.73 3.40
CA ASP A 109 -13.60 1.93 2.36
C ASP A 109 -14.27 0.55 2.28
N ARG A 110 -14.90 0.29 1.13
CA ARG A 110 -15.62 -0.98 0.86
C ARG A 110 -14.69 -2.18 0.91
N SER A 111 -13.44 -2.02 0.48
CA SER A 111 -12.46 -3.10 0.46
C SER A 111 -12.06 -3.51 1.89
N TRP A 112 -11.90 -2.52 2.77
CA TRP A 112 -11.64 -2.73 4.19
C TRP A 112 -12.84 -3.36 4.89
N LEU A 113 -14.05 -2.83 4.66
CA LEU A 113 -15.29 -3.34 5.26
C LEU A 113 -15.51 -4.81 4.92
N ARG A 114 -15.36 -5.16 3.63
CA ARG A 114 -15.49 -6.54 3.14
C ARG A 114 -14.42 -7.46 3.74
N ARG A 115 -13.19 -6.97 3.89
CA ARG A 115 -12.09 -7.73 4.53
C ARG A 115 -12.41 -8.02 6.00
N LYS A 116 -12.92 -7.03 6.73
CA LYS A 116 -13.36 -7.18 8.13
C LYS A 116 -14.53 -8.14 8.27
N ALA A 117 -15.47 -8.11 7.33
CA ALA A 117 -16.55 -9.09 7.26
C ALA A 117 -16.00 -10.51 7.02
N TRP A 118 -15.03 -10.67 6.11
CA TRP A 118 -14.43 -11.98 5.82
C TRP A 118 -13.61 -12.57 6.96
N GLU A 119 -12.99 -11.76 7.82
CA GLU A 119 -12.29 -12.24 9.02
C GLU A 119 -13.24 -13.01 9.96
N ARG A 120 -14.54 -12.70 9.92
CA ARG A 120 -15.58 -13.33 10.76
C ARG A 120 -16.24 -14.54 10.13
N LEU A 121 -16.20 -14.61 8.81
CA LEU A 121 -16.88 -15.65 8.03
C LEU A 121 -15.93 -16.79 7.69
N SER A 122 -16.45 -18.01 7.76
CA SER A 122 -15.77 -19.21 7.26
C SER A 122 -15.63 -19.17 5.73
N ARG A 123 -14.73 -20.01 5.18
CA ARG A 123 -14.49 -20.05 3.72
C ARG A 123 -15.75 -20.34 2.89
N SER A 124 -16.68 -21.13 3.41
CA SER A 124 -17.96 -21.44 2.76
C SER A 124 -18.92 -20.26 2.77
N GLU A 125 -19.03 -19.56 3.90
CA GLU A 125 -19.93 -18.42 4.06
C GLU A 125 -19.48 -17.20 3.24
N ARG A 126 -18.16 -17.03 3.02
CA ARG A 126 -17.62 -15.97 2.15
C ARG A 126 -18.14 -16.03 0.71
N ARG A 127 -18.61 -17.21 0.24
CA ARG A 127 -19.22 -17.37 -1.09
C ARG A 127 -20.69 -16.96 -1.13
N GLN A 128 -21.36 -16.91 0.03
CA GLN A 128 -22.75 -16.51 0.14
C GLN A 128 -22.82 -14.98 0.26
N SER A 129 -23.33 -14.30 -0.77
CA SER A 129 -23.39 -12.83 -0.79
C SER A 129 -24.21 -12.26 0.37
N THR A 130 -25.31 -12.93 0.74
CA THR A 130 -26.17 -12.53 1.87
C THR A 130 -25.45 -12.57 3.20
N ALA A 131 -24.63 -13.61 3.45
CA ALA A 131 -23.82 -13.73 4.66
C ALA A 131 -22.74 -12.62 4.73
N VAL A 132 -22.12 -12.30 3.59
CA VAL A 132 -21.14 -11.20 3.50
C VAL A 132 -21.80 -9.86 3.82
N VAL A 133 -22.94 -9.55 3.21
CA VAL A 133 -23.66 -8.28 3.48
C VAL A 133 -24.11 -8.18 4.93
N ALA A 134 -24.59 -9.27 5.53
CA ALA A 134 -24.96 -9.29 6.94
C ALA A 134 -23.75 -9.03 7.86
N ALA A 135 -22.60 -9.63 7.56
CA ALA A 135 -21.37 -9.40 8.31
C ALA A 135 -20.82 -7.98 8.11
N GLU A 136 -20.92 -7.39 6.91
CA GLU A 136 -20.58 -5.98 6.67
C GLU A 136 -21.45 -5.05 7.53
N GLN A 137 -22.76 -5.32 7.61
CA GLN A 137 -23.66 -4.54 8.46
C GLN A 137 -23.33 -4.66 9.95
N GLN A 138 -22.93 -5.84 10.42
CA GLN A 138 -22.46 -6.03 11.80
C GLN A 138 -21.22 -5.19 12.11
N VAL A 139 -20.25 -5.14 11.19
CA VAL A 139 -19.05 -4.29 11.34
C VAL A 139 -19.45 -2.81 11.44
N LEU A 140 -20.41 -2.35 10.63
CA LEU A 140 -20.90 -0.97 10.72
C LEU A 140 -21.59 -0.67 12.05
N VAL A 141 -22.39 -1.60 12.57
CA VAL A 141 -23.05 -1.45 13.89
C VAL A 141 -22.01 -1.43 15.01
N GLU A 142 -21.01 -2.30 14.97
CA GLU A 142 -19.93 -2.30 15.95
C GLU A 142 -19.09 -1.03 15.91
N ARG A 143 -18.81 -0.52 14.71
CA ARG A 143 -18.18 0.78 14.55
C ARG A 143 -19.05 1.85 15.21
N GLN A 144 -20.34 1.93 14.91
CA GLN A 144 -21.21 2.93 15.55
C GLN A 144 -21.23 2.80 17.09
N LYS A 145 -21.19 1.56 17.61
CA LYS A 145 -21.11 1.30 19.05
C LYS A 145 -19.77 1.72 19.65
N LEU A 146 -18.65 1.46 18.97
CA LEU A 146 -17.33 1.93 19.37
C LEU A 146 -17.34 3.46 19.56
N TRP A 147 -17.95 4.16 18.62
CA TRP A 147 -18.07 5.61 18.66
C TRP A 147 -18.91 6.11 19.85
N SER A 148 -20.03 5.46 20.15
CA SER A 148 -20.83 5.82 21.34
C SER A 148 -20.08 5.52 22.63
N ASP A 149 -19.43 4.36 22.71
CA ASP A 149 -18.69 3.93 23.91
C ASP A 149 -17.50 4.86 24.19
N LEU A 150 -16.78 5.31 23.16
CA LEU A 150 -15.70 6.28 23.30
C LEU A 150 -16.19 7.65 23.75
N ALA A 151 -17.31 8.13 23.18
CA ALA A 151 -17.90 9.41 23.57
C ALA A 151 -18.35 9.39 25.04
N GLU A 152 -19.01 8.32 25.47
CA GLU A 152 -19.43 8.11 26.86
C GLU A 152 -18.23 8.03 27.80
N LEU A 153 -17.22 7.21 27.48
CA LEU A 153 -16.05 6.99 28.32
C LEU A 153 -15.20 8.26 28.48
N CYS A 154 -15.04 9.04 27.42
CA CYS A 154 -14.29 10.30 27.47
C CYS A 154 -15.11 11.48 28.03
N GLY A 155 -16.42 11.30 28.28
CA GLY A 155 -17.32 12.37 28.72
C GLY A 155 -17.48 13.49 27.69
N ARG A 156 -17.42 13.15 26.39
CA ARG A 156 -17.44 14.11 25.26
C ARG A 156 -18.64 13.88 24.36
N SER A 157 -19.04 14.93 23.64
CA SER A 157 -20.12 14.78 22.67
C SER A 157 -19.65 13.98 21.44
N PRO A 158 -20.49 13.12 20.85
CA PRO A 158 -20.17 12.41 19.60
C PRO A 158 -19.83 13.37 18.45
N HIS A 159 -20.40 14.58 18.47
CA HIS A 159 -20.15 15.63 17.47
C HIS A 159 -18.73 16.21 17.57
N GLU A 160 -18.20 16.41 18.77
CA GLU A 160 -16.80 16.83 18.96
C GLU A 160 -15.84 15.80 18.38
N LEU A 161 -16.08 14.51 18.66
CA LEU A 161 -15.23 13.45 18.12
C LEU A 161 -15.30 13.43 16.58
N ALA A 162 -16.51 13.53 16.01
CA ALA A 162 -16.70 13.57 14.56
C ALA A 162 -16.03 14.77 13.89
N ASN A 163 -15.94 15.92 14.59
CA ASN A 163 -15.26 17.10 14.07
C ASN A 163 -13.74 16.88 14.02
N VAL A 164 -13.14 16.36 15.11
CA VAL A 164 -11.70 16.09 15.15
C VAL A 164 -11.29 15.08 14.09
N THR A 165 -12.03 13.99 13.94
CA THR A 165 -11.72 12.97 12.91
C THR A 165 -11.91 13.50 11.51
N ARG A 166 -12.88 14.39 11.27
CA ARG A 166 -13.08 15.02 9.95
C ARG A 166 -11.89 15.90 9.58
N GLU A 167 -11.33 16.65 10.53
CA GLU A 167 -10.13 17.45 10.29
C GLU A 167 -8.93 16.58 9.92
N ILE A 168 -8.74 15.46 10.64
CA ILE A 168 -7.70 14.47 10.33
C ILE A 168 -7.93 13.89 8.94
N GLN A 169 -9.16 13.52 8.60
CA GLN A 169 -9.51 12.95 7.31
C GLN A 169 -9.22 13.92 6.16
N ILE A 170 -9.65 15.18 6.26
CA ILE A 170 -9.36 16.23 5.26
C ILE A 170 -7.84 16.36 5.04
N ARG A 171 -7.05 16.28 6.12
CA ARG A 171 -5.59 16.35 6.00
C ARG A 171 -5.02 15.14 5.25
N VAL A 172 -5.44 13.92 5.60
CA VAL A 172 -4.98 12.68 4.95
C VAL A 172 -5.38 12.64 3.47
N GLU A 173 -6.61 13.04 3.15
CA GLU A 173 -7.10 13.14 1.77
C GLU A 173 -6.31 14.15 0.95
N ARG A 174 -5.97 15.31 1.53
CA ARG A 174 -5.12 16.30 0.86
C ARG A 174 -3.72 15.75 0.55
N ILE A 175 -3.11 15.02 1.48
CA ILE A 175 -1.82 14.35 1.25
C ILE A 175 -1.98 13.33 0.13
N PHE A 176 -3.07 12.57 0.13
CA PHE A 176 -3.37 11.60 -0.91
C PHE A 176 -3.53 12.20 -2.30
N GLU A 177 -4.27 13.29 -2.42
CA GLU A 177 -4.43 14.04 -3.66
C GLU A 177 -3.10 14.60 -4.15
N ALA A 178 -2.27 15.15 -3.24
CA ALA A 178 -0.96 15.68 -3.60
C ALA A 178 -0.01 14.59 -4.12
N VAL A 179 0.03 13.43 -3.46
CA VAL A 179 0.87 12.28 -3.86
C VAL A 179 0.38 11.67 -5.17
N SER A 180 -0.94 11.48 -5.33
CA SER A 180 -1.52 10.94 -6.56
C SER A 180 -1.31 11.87 -7.75
N ALA A 181 -1.47 13.19 -7.59
CA ALA A 181 -1.16 14.18 -8.61
C ALA A 181 0.33 14.17 -9.01
N ARG A 182 1.23 14.08 -8.02
CA ARG A 182 2.69 13.99 -8.28
C ARG A 182 3.06 12.72 -9.04
N ARG A 183 2.44 11.59 -8.69
CA ARG A 183 2.65 10.31 -9.39
C ARG A 183 2.14 10.37 -10.83
N ALA A 184 0.94 10.93 -11.05
CA ALA A 184 0.37 11.09 -12.38
C ALA A 184 1.24 12.00 -13.27
N ALA A 185 1.77 13.10 -12.73
CA ALA A 185 2.68 13.99 -13.45
C ALA A 185 4.01 13.31 -13.84
N ALA A 186 4.59 12.51 -12.94
CA ALA A 186 5.81 11.74 -13.21
C ALA A 186 5.58 10.66 -14.28
N GLN A 187 4.41 10.00 -14.27
CA GLN A 187 4.01 9.06 -15.32
C GLN A 187 3.81 9.76 -16.66
N ALA A 188 3.13 10.92 -16.70
CA ALA A 188 2.95 11.68 -17.94
C ALA A 188 4.30 12.13 -18.55
N THR A 189 5.27 12.49 -17.70
CA THR A 189 6.61 12.90 -18.15
C THR A 189 7.39 11.72 -18.73
N SER A 190 7.37 10.54 -18.09
CA SER A 190 8.03 9.34 -18.63
C SER A 190 7.43 8.89 -19.96
N ILE A 191 6.09 8.92 -20.11
CA ILE A 191 5.41 8.63 -21.38
C ILE A 191 5.81 9.63 -22.48
N ALA A 192 5.91 10.91 -22.15
CA ALA A 192 6.31 11.95 -23.12
C ALA A 192 7.77 11.82 -23.58
N THR A 193 8.69 11.42 -22.68
CA THR A 193 10.10 11.16 -23.00
C THR A 193 10.27 9.94 -23.93
N VAL A 194 9.46 8.88 -23.75
CA VAL A 194 9.49 7.72 -24.65
C VAL A 194 8.94 8.08 -26.04
N SER A 195 7.94 8.96 -26.11
CA SER A 195 7.27 9.32 -27.36
C SER A 195 8.09 10.27 -28.26
N THR A 196 9.06 11.01 -27.72
CA THR A 196 9.85 12.00 -28.48
C THR A 196 11.04 11.41 -29.26
N THR A 197 11.26 10.09 -29.20
CA THR A 197 12.35 9.39 -29.92
C THR A 197 11.83 8.54 -31.09
N SER A 198 10.77 8.98 -31.80
CA SER A 198 10.20 8.21 -32.92
C SER A 198 9.95 9.05 -34.17
N GLN A 199 11.03 9.33 -34.90
CA GLN A 199 10.96 9.78 -36.29
C GLN A 199 11.83 8.89 -37.21
N ASP A 200 11.87 7.57 -36.97
CA ASP A 200 12.52 6.62 -37.88
C ASP A 200 11.77 5.27 -37.99
N SER A 201 11.62 4.84 -39.24
CA SER A 201 11.25 3.52 -39.80
C SER A 201 10.33 2.59 -38.98
N ALA A 202 9.19 2.19 -39.57
CA ALA A 202 8.22 1.23 -39.01
C ALA A 202 8.84 -0.09 -38.50
N TRP A 203 9.98 -0.52 -39.07
CA TRP A 203 10.73 -1.68 -38.60
C TRP A 203 11.45 -1.43 -37.27
N LEU A 204 12.03 -0.24 -37.06
CA LEU A 204 12.60 0.15 -35.77
C LEU A 204 11.51 0.27 -34.72
N THR A 205 10.31 0.73 -35.06
CA THR A 205 9.19 0.82 -34.11
C THR A 205 8.75 -0.55 -33.64
N TRP A 206 8.62 -1.53 -34.55
CA TRP A 206 8.32 -2.91 -34.20
C TRP A 206 9.45 -3.57 -33.40
N TRP A 207 10.72 -3.36 -33.80
CA TRP A 207 11.87 -3.89 -33.06
C TRP A 207 12.02 -3.23 -31.69
N ASN A 208 11.74 -1.94 -31.56
CA ASN A 208 11.70 -1.20 -30.29
C ASN A 208 10.54 -1.66 -29.41
N GLN A 209 9.40 -2.05 -29.99
CA GLN A 209 8.28 -2.61 -29.23
C GLN A 209 8.59 -4.01 -28.72
N VAL A 210 9.19 -4.86 -29.55
CA VAL A 210 9.64 -6.21 -29.16
C VAL A 210 10.77 -6.10 -28.13
N THR A 211 11.75 -5.23 -28.34
CA THR A 211 12.83 -5.03 -27.36
C THR A 211 12.35 -4.33 -26.10
N ALA A 212 11.42 -3.38 -26.15
CA ALA A 212 10.81 -2.79 -24.97
C ALA A 212 10.07 -3.86 -24.16
N GLU A 213 9.25 -4.69 -24.80
CA GLU A 213 8.56 -5.81 -24.15
C GLU A 213 9.53 -6.84 -23.55
N LEU A 214 10.65 -7.09 -24.23
CA LEU A 214 11.68 -8.05 -23.81
C LEU A 214 12.75 -7.47 -22.87
N SER A 215 12.85 -6.15 -22.70
CA SER A 215 13.89 -5.51 -21.89
C SER A 215 13.33 -4.70 -20.72
N GLN A 216 12.18 -4.06 -20.88
CA GLN A 216 11.57 -3.28 -19.80
C GLN A 216 10.91 -4.23 -18.79
N PRO A 217 11.08 -3.99 -17.48
CA PRO A 217 10.29 -4.68 -16.46
C PRO A 217 8.81 -4.42 -16.74
N PRO A 218 7.91 -5.41 -16.61
CA PRO A 218 6.48 -5.14 -16.70
C PRO A 218 6.15 -4.06 -15.67
N GLU A 219 5.65 -2.91 -16.14
CA GLU A 219 5.22 -1.85 -15.25
C GLU A 219 4.13 -2.42 -14.34
N ARG A 220 4.32 -2.31 -13.02
CA ARG A 220 3.28 -2.68 -12.05
C ARG A 220 2.02 -1.93 -12.47
N HIS A 221 0.95 -2.68 -12.70
CA HIS A 221 -0.28 -2.15 -13.28
C HIS A 221 -0.69 -0.84 -12.62
N SER A 222 -1.08 0.14 -13.44
CA SER A 222 -1.65 1.42 -13.02
C SER A 222 -2.87 1.30 -12.10
N ASP A 223 -3.43 0.09 -11.99
CA ASP A 223 -4.59 -0.27 -11.18
C ASP A 223 -4.23 -0.68 -9.73
N GLU A 224 -2.95 -0.72 -9.35
CA GLU A 224 -2.59 -0.93 -7.94
C GLU A 224 -3.08 0.25 -7.09
N PRO A 225 -3.93 0.01 -6.06
CA PRO A 225 -4.43 1.08 -5.21
C PRO A 225 -3.25 1.76 -4.52
N LEU A 226 -3.14 3.09 -4.68
CA LEU A 226 -2.17 3.88 -3.95
C LEU A 226 -2.52 3.79 -2.46
N VAL A 227 -1.66 3.16 -1.66
CA VAL A 227 -1.77 3.16 -0.20
C VAL A 227 -0.68 4.04 0.35
N ILE A 228 -1.08 5.03 1.14
CA ILE A 228 -0.16 5.97 1.77
C ILE A 228 -0.07 5.63 3.25
N GLN A 229 1.11 5.82 3.84
CA GLN A 229 1.40 5.51 5.22
C GLN A 229 0.38 6.13 6.19
N GLU A 230 -0.03 7.38 5.94
CA GLU A 230 -1.00 8.08 6.79
C GLU A 230 -2.37 7.37 6.85
N GLN A 231 -2.75 6.57 5.84
CA GLN A 231 -3.99 5.79 5.84
C GLN A 231 -3.88 4.48 6.66
N GLU A 232 -2.66 4.03 6.94
CA GLU A 232 -2.36 2.85 7.76
C GLU A 232 -1.93 3.22 9.18
N GLU A 233 -1.83 4.51 9.49
CA GLU A 233 -1.31 5.02 10.75
C GLU A 233 -2.42 5.29 11.79
N TYR A 234 -2.00 5.29 13.05
CA TYR A 234 -2.80 5.71 14.20
C TYR A 234 -2.70 7.22 14.38
N HIS A 235 -3.85 7.88 14.42
CA HIS A 235 -3.93 9.33 14.59
C HIS A 235 -4.43 9.67 15.98
N VAL A 236 -3.85 10.71 16.59
CA VAL A 236 -4.31 11.23 17.88
C VAL A 236 -5.67 11.86 17.68
N ILE A 237 -6.69 11.29 18.30
CA ILE A 237 -8.06 11.82 18.30
C ILE A 237 -8.31 12.69 19.52
N TRP A 238 -7.68 12.38 20.65
CA TRP A 238 -7.75 13.21 21.85
C TRP A 238 -6.43 13.17 22.60
N SER A 239 -6.03 14.35 23.05
CA SER A 239 -4.88 14.51 23.94
C SER A 239 -5.35 14.70 25.38
N HIS A 240 -4.50 14.30 26.32
CA HIS A 240 -4.74 14.49 27.75
C HIS A 240 -6.01 13.79 28.27
N VAL A 241 -6.23 12.53 27.86
CA VAL A 241 -7.30 11.71 28.44
C VAL A 241 -6.96 11.30 29.88
N ALA A 242 -8.01 11.13 30.69
CA ALA A 242 -7.86 10.71 32.07
C ALA A 242 -7.28 9.29 32.18
N GLU A 243 -6.56 9.02 33.27
CA GLU A 243 -5.85 7.76 33.48
C GLU A 243 -6.80 6.55 33.57
N ASP A 244 -7.98 6.74 34.16
CA ASP A 244 -9.03 5.73 34.26
C ASP A 244 -9.56 5.33 32.87
N VAL A 245 -9.78 6.30 31.99
CA VAL A 245 -10.15 6.08 30.58
C VAL A 245 -9.06 5.31 29.85
N ALA A 246 -7.81 5.77 29.96
CA ALA A 246 -6.65 5.13 29.35
C ALA A 246 -6.51 3.67 29.80
N THR A 247 -6.63 3.42 31.11
CA THR A 247 -6.54 2.09 31.70
C THR A 247 -7.68 1.20 31.24
N THR A 248 -8.91 1.72 31.19
CA THR A 248 -10.10 0.98 30.74
C THR A 248 -9.95 0.52 29.28
N ILE A 249 -9.43 1.39 28.41
CA ILE A 249 -9.20 1.06 27.00
C ILE A 249 -8.08 0.04 26.85
N ALA A 250 -6.97 0.22 27.60
CA ALA A 250 -5.85 -0.72 27.58
C ALA A 250 -6.23 -2.11 28.12
N ALA A 251 -7.15 -2.18 29.09
CA ALA A 251 -7.63 -3.43 29.67
C ALA A 251 -8.61 -4.21 28.77
N HIS A 252 -9.29 -3.53 27.83
CA HIS A 252 -10.35 -4.10 27.01
C HIS A 252 -10.16 -3.83 25.49
N PRO A 253 -9.06 -4.28 24.87
CA PRO A 253 -8.81 -4.04 23.45
C PRO A 253 -9.88 -4.63 22.52
N GLU A 254 -10.58 -5.69 22.95
CA GLU A 254 -11.70 -6.31 22.23
C GLU A 254 -12.94 -5.40 22.15
N ARG A 255 -13.13 -4.52 23.13
CA ARG A 255 -14.22 -3.54 23.16
C ARG A 255 -13.89 -2.30 22.33
N PHE A 256 -12.60 -1.98 22.21
CA PHE A 256 -12.11 -0.79 21.51
C PHE A 256 -11.22 -1.13 20.30
N PRO A 257 -11.74 -1.84 19.29
CA PRO A 257 -10.94 -2.26 18.16
C PRO A 257 -10.45 -1.05 17.36
N GLY A 258 -9.16 -1.06 16.99
CA GLY A 258 -8.55 0.04 16.24
C GLY A 258 -8.18 1.28 17.08
N VAL A 259 -8.35 1.22 18.39
CA VAL A 259 -7.98 2.28 19.32
C VAL A 259 -6.71 1.87 20.08
N LYS A 260 -5.81 2.83 20.32
CA LYS A 260 -4.60 2.64 21.12
C LYS A 260 -4.41 3.83 22.05
N VAL A 261 -3.80 3.58 23.20
CA VAL A 261 -3.38 4.63 24.13
C VAL A 261 -1.88 4.83 23.98
N ARG A 262 -1.46 6.08 23.78
CA ARG A 262 -0.04 6.47 23.82
C ARG A 262 0.21 7.21 25.13
N THR A 263 1.24 6.78 25.84
CA THR A 263 1.68 7.46 27.06
C THR A 263 2.91 8.29 26.73
N HIS A 264 2.92 9.55 27.15
CA HIS A 264 4.10 10.42 27.09
C HIS A 264 4.20 11.22 28.40
N SER A 265 5.38 11.72 28.75
CA SER A 265 5.53 12.58 29.93
C SER A 265 5.36 14.06 29.56
N SER A 266 4.79 14.83 30.48
CA SER A 266 4.77 16.30 30.39
C SER A 266 5.22 16.91 31.69
N ARG A 267 6.03 17.97 31.57
CA ARG A 267 6.61 18.66 32.71
C ARG A 267 5.59 19.60 33.33
N VAL A 268 5.32 19.41 34.61
CA VAL A 268 4.49 20.28 35.44
C VAL A 268 5.37 21.07 36.40
N TYR A 269 5.06 22.36 36.56
CA TYR A 269 5.76 23.30 37.45
C TYR A 269 4.79 23.76 38.56
N PRO A 270 4.74 23.07 39.71
CA PRO A 270 3.76 23.35 40.77
C PRO A 270 3.83 24.79 41.28
N GLN A 271 5.05 25.33 41.38
CA GLN A 271 5.35 26.68 41.89
C GLN A 271 5.27 27.78 40.81
N ARG A 272 4.91 27.41 39.56
CA ARG A 272 4.79 28.28 38.36
C ARG A 272 5.91 29.32 38.19
N ASP A 273 5.75 30.48 38.82
CA ASP A 273 6.57 31.67 38.58
C ASP A 273 7.82 31.76 39.47
N LEU A 274 7.90 30.99 40.57
CA LEU A 274 8.95 31.13 41.59
C LEU A 274 10.38 31.10 41.02
N ALA A 275 10.60 30.23 40.02
CA ALA A 275 11.91 30.05 39.40
C ALA A 275 11.83 29.84 37.88
N ALA A 276 10.77 30.33 37.23
CA ALA A 276 10.53 30.10 35.79
C ALA A 276 11.74 30.50 34.91
N HIS A 277 12.40 31.62 35.25
CA HIS A 277 13.58 32.11 34.53
C HIS A 277 14.84 31.22 34.71
N ILE A 278 14.92 30.46 35.80
CA ILE A 278 16.05 29.58 36.11
C ILE A 278 15.80 28.17 35.56
N LEU A 279 14.57 27.68 35.71
CA LEU A 279 14.16 26.34 35.25
C LEU A 279 13.96 26.29 33.74
N GLY A 280 13.52 27.39 33.13
CA GLY A 280 13.06 27.43 31.75
C GLY A 280 11.73 26.72 31.54
N ALA A 281 11.35 26.57 30.26
CA ALA A 281 10.15 25.84 29.85
C ALA A 281 10.53 24.75 28.85
N ARG A 282 9.79 23.63 28.88
CA ARG A 282 9.92 22.59 27.87
C ARG A 282 8.97 22.90 26.74
N THR A 283 9.50 23.10 25.55
CA THR A 283 8.69 23.24 24.34
C THR A 283 8.46 21.87 23.72
N PRO A 284 7.24 21.58 23.25
CA PRO A 284 7.02 20.39 22.43
C PRO A 284 7.97 20.44 21.23
N ARG A 285 8.69 19.36 20.98
CA ARG A 285 9.59 19.27 19.83
C ARG A 285 8.75 19.30 18.57
N ARG A 286 9.01 20.26 17.67
CA ARG A 286 8.26 20.40 16.42
C ARG A 286 8.67 19.27 15.48
N SER A 287 7.73 18.67 14.76
CA SER A 287 7.98 17.51 13.88
C SER A 287 9.13 17.75 12.88
N ASP A 288 9.33 18.98 12.41
CA ASP A 288 10.38 19.33 11.44
C ASP A 288 11.81 19.28 12.01
N GLU A 289 12.01 19.31 13.33
CA GLU A 289 13.33 19.19 13.98
C GLU A 289 13.79 17.74 14.19
N SER A 290 12.95 16.76 13.86
CA SER A 290 13.28 15.33 14.03
C SER A 290 14.05 14.75 12.84
N VAL A 291 13.87 15.30 11.64
CA VAL A 291 14.45 14.77 10.39
C VAL A 291 15.97 14.95 10.32
N GLY A 292 16.51 16.02 10.93
CA GLY A 292 17.94 16.35 10.85
C GLY A 292 18.88 15.46 11.68
N ALA A 293 18.37 14.61 12.56
CA ALA A 293 19.22 13.74 13.40
C ALA A 293 19.39 12.32 12.81
N SER A 294 18.39 11.81 12.08
CA SER A 294 18.42 10.45 11.51
C SER A 294 19.24 10.34 10.23
N GLU A 295 19.35 11.40 9.42
CA GLU A 295 20.11 11.37 8.15
C GLU A 295 21.64 11.34 8.33
N SER A 296 22.16 11.50 9.55
CA SER A 296 23.60 11.57 9.80
C SER A 296 24.27 10.25 10.20
N ARG A 297 23.51 9.14 10.30
CA ARG A 297 24.04 7.85 10.80
C ARG A 297 23.96 6.67 9.83
N ASP A 298 23.35 6.81 8.66
CA ASP A 298 23.29 5.75 7.64
C ASP A 298 24.44 5.83 6.61
N GLY A 299 25.54 6.49 6.97
CA GLY A 299 26.73 6.67 6.13
C GLY A 299 28.00 6.16 6.79
N GLU A 300 28.07 4.86 7.11
CA GLU A 300 29.33 4.10 7.28
C GLU A 300 29.13 2.61 7.00
#